data_AF-A0A9W9XLE5-F1
#
_entry.id   AF-A0A9W9XLE5-F1
#
_cell.length_a   1.000
_cell.length_b   1.000
_cell.length_c   1.000
_cell.angle_alpha   90.00
_cell.angle_beta   90.00
_cell.angle_gamma   90.00
#
_symmetry.space_group_name_H-M   'P 1'
#
loop_
_entity.id
_entity.type
_entity.pdbx_description
1 polymer ?
#
loop_
_entity_poly.entity_id
_entity_poly.type
_entity_poly.pdbx_seq_one_letter_code
_entity_poly.pdbx_strand_id
1 'polypeptide(L)'
;MSFRGPFAIPRRVWTSASTSVLRPMPRSCLGFASHQRCGMATVVPPVTQDTTGSKGPTAMVFLNMGGPSTTNEVEDFLGRLFADGDLIPLGRFQSYLGPLIARRRTPKIQKQYAEIGGGSPIRKWSEYQCEEMCKLLDKMSPETAPHKPYVAFRYAAPLTETMYNQLLADGFGNGKGGRAVAFTQYPQYSCSTTGSSLNELWKWRTRLEGKRANGEPEPAGAIEWSVIDRWPTHSGLVEAFAQNIEAQLKTYPEEKRDKVVLLFSAHSLPMDVVNRGDPYPAEVAATVHAVMQRLNFSNPWRLCWQSQVGPKAWLGAQTQDTVMEYVKRGQSDLILVPIAFTSDHIETLYELDLEVMHEANSPGVKRAESLNGNPVFIQALADIAHAHLKTGEPCSAQMTLRCQGCKSERCLESKKFFAGKQHGSLVM
;
A
#
# COMPACT_ATOMS: atom_id res chain seq x y z
N MET A 1 1.90 -6.46 -55.00
CA MET A 1 3.04 -5.63 -55.47
C MET A 1 3.99 -5.44 -54.29
N SER A 2 5.27 -5.81 -54.47
CA SER A 2 6.49 -5.44 -53.72
C SER A 2 6.50 -5.68 -52.18
N PHE A 3 7.09 -6.71 -51.55
CA PHE A 3 8.44 -7.34 -51.52
C PHE A 3 9.62 -6.47 -51.00
N ARG A 4 10.27 -6.97 -49.91
CA ARG A 4 11.71 -7.02 -49.51
C ARG A 4 12.59 -5.77 -49.73
N GLY A 5 13.52 -5.36 -48.86
CA GLY A 5 14.34 -6.01 -47.84
C GLY A 5 15.53 -5.08 -47.45
N PRO A 6 16.47 -5.51 -46.59
CA PRO A 6 17.28 -4.65 -45.70
C PRO A 6 18.79 -4.57 -46.04
N PHE A 7 19.49 -3.52 -45.58
CA PHE A 7 20.97 -3.39 -45.51
C PHE A 7 21.31 -2.23 -44.56
N ALA A 8 22.44 -2.09 -43.85
CA ALA A 8 23.50 -2.94 -43.31
C ALA A 8 24.41 -2.01 -42.46
N ILE A 9 25.06 -2.55 -41.44
CA ILE A 9 26.02 -1.90 -40.53
C ILE A 9 27.36 -1.62 -41.24
N PRO A 10 28.16 -0.63 -40.78
CA PRO A 10 29.61 -0.81 -40.83
C PRO A 10 30.28 -0.68 -39.46
N ARG A 11 31.08 -1.71 -39.12
CA ARG A 11 32.19 -1.65 -38.16
C ARG A 11 33.37 -0.92 -38.81
N ARG A 12 34.08 -0.08 -38.05
CA ARG A 12 35.49 0.23 -38.33
C ARG A 12 36.32 0.04 -37.06
N VAL A 13 37.30 -0.83 -37.20
CA VAL A 13 38.44 -1.10 -36.33
C VAL A 13 39.55 -0.13 -36.74
N TRP A 14 40.22 0.53 -35.79
CA TRP A 14 41.62 0.95 -35.95
C TRP A 14 42.38 0.69 -34.65
N THR A 15 43.48 -0.02 -34.82
CA THR A 15 44.55 -0.37 -33.89
C THR A 15 45.55 0.77 -33.71
N SER A 16 46.11 0.93 -32.51
CA SER A 16 47.58 0.96 -32.32
C SER A 16 47.97 1.10 -30.85
N ALA A 17 48.88 0.24 -30.42
CA ALA A 17 49.54 0.25 -29.12
C ALA A 17 50.59 1.37 -29.02
N SER A 18 50.90 1.79 -27.78
CA SER A 18 52.27 2.14 -27.38
C SER A 18 52.46 2.12 -25.85
N THR A 19 53.58 1.51 -25.49
CA THR A 19 54.24 1.15 -24.23
C THR A 19 54.58 2.31 -23.27
N SER A 20 54.36 2.05 -21.97
CA SER A 20 55.31 2.14 -20.82
C SER A 20 56.36 3.28 -20.78
N VAL A 21 56.42 4.05 -19.66
CA VAL A 21 57.62 4.30 -18.82
C VAL A 21 57.21 4.74 -17.39
N LEU A 22 57.94 4.22 -16.39
CA LEU A 22 57.86 4.46 -14.94
C LEU A 22 58.81 5.59 -14.43
N ARG A 23 58.31 6.41 -13.47
CA ARG A 23 58.99 7.06 -12.29
C ARG A 23 60.16 8.05 -12.54
N PRO A 24 60.64 8.88 -11.56
CA PRO A 24 60.41 8.90 -10.09
C PRO A 24 60.13 10.28 -9.42
N MET A 25 59.80 10.23 -8.11
CA MET A 25 59.73 11.34 -7.15
C MET A 25 61.12 11.91 -6.76
N PRO A 26 61.21 13.14 -6.23
CA PRO A 26 62.31 13.55 -5.37
C PRO A 26 61.90 13.61 -3.88
N ARG A 27 62.79 13.05 -3.05
CA ARG A 27 62.89 13.27 -1.60
C ARG A 27 63.48 14.66 -1.32
N SER A 28 63.01 15.31 -0.26
CA SER A 28 63.81 16.31 0.44
C SER A 28 63.71 16.07 1.96
N CYS A 29 64.87 16.02 2.59
CA CYS A 29 65.12 15.81 4.01
C CYS A 29 65.61 17.11 4.64
N LEU A 30 64.96 17.58 5.70
CA LEU A 30 65.43 18.50 6.75
C LEU A 30 64.54 18.15 7.96
N GLY A 31 64.95 17.86 9.19
CA GLY A 31 66.15 18.19 9.95
C GLY A 31 65.72 18.75 11.31
N PHE A 32 65.49 17.86 12.29
CA PHE A 32 65.40 18.02 13.76
C PHE A 32 64.84 19.30 14.43
N ALA A 33 63.78 19.11 15.24
CA ALA A 33 63.68 19.66 16.60
C ALA A 33 62.67 18.86 17.43
N SER A 34 63.16 18.20 18.49
CA SER A 34 62.35 17.49 19.48
C SER A 34 61.71 18.47 20.47
N HIS A 35 60.39 18.53 20.51
CA HIS A 35 59.63 19.09 21.62
C HIS A 35 58.61 18.07 22.10
N GLN A 36 58.91 17.45 23.25
CA GLN A 36 57.92 16.73 24.04
C GLN A 36 56.84 17.71 24.47
N ARG A 37 55.61 17.49 23.99
CA ARG A 37 54.40 18.00 24.64
C ARG A 37 53.51 16.83 24.94
N CYS A 38 53.31 16.61 26.24
CA CYS A 38 52.24 15.79 26.78
C CYS A 38 50.92 16.42 26.31
N GLY A 39 50.17 15.72 25.47
CA GLY A 39 48.91 16.15 24.89
C GLY A 39 47.87 15.05 25.07
N MET A 40 46.74 15.43 25.67
CA MET A 40 45.71 14.56 26.23
C MET A 40 45.18 13.51 25.25
N ALA A 41 44.81 12.35 25.82
CA ALA A 41 44.06 11.30 25.13
C ALA A 41 42.88 11.91 24.38
N THR A 42 42.87 11.76 23.05
CA THR A 42 41.70 12.03 22.22
C THR A 42 40.63 11.05 22.64
N VAL A 43 39.65 11.55 23.40
CA VAL A 43 38.36 10.90 23.60
C VAL A 43 37.79 10.67 22.20
N VAL A 44 37.70 9.40 21.80
CA VAL A 44 36.93 9.01 20.62
C VAL A 44 35.48 9.43 20.93
N PRO A 45 34.89 10.37 20.19
CA PRO A 45 33.49 10.70 20.43
C PRO A 45 32.66 9.44 20.15
N PRO A 46 31.64 9.14 20.97
CA PRO A 46 30.76 8.02 20.68
C PRO A 46 30.14 8.25 19.30
N VAL A 47 30.11 7.19 18.48
CA VAL A 47 29.38 7.18 17.21
C VAL A 47 27.89 7.24 17.54
N THR A 48 27.39 8.45 17.69
CA THR A 48 25.96 8.77 17.63
C THR A 48 25.82 9.96 16.68
N GLN A 49 26.07 9.71 15.40
CA GLN A 49 25.50 10.56 14.36
C GLN A 49 24.17 9.94 13.95
N ASP A 50 23.09 10.36 14.60
CA ASP A 50 21.79 10.39 13.95
C ASP A 50 21.92 11.39 12.79
N THR A 51 22.39 10.91 11.63
CA THR A 51 22.57 11.73 10.44
C THR A 51 21.20 12.12 9.91
N THR A 52 20.64 13.19 10.47
CA THR A 52 19.46 13.83 9.91
C THR A 52 19.83 14.34 8.52
N GLY A 53 19.09 13.89 7.52
CA GLY A 53 19.29 14.26 6.12
C GLY A 53 19.16 15.75 5.90
N SER A 54 19.73 16.25 4.80
CA SER A 54 19.73 17.69 4.48
C SER A 54 18.34 18.33 4.41
N LYS A 55 17.27 17.54 4.18
CA LYS A 55 15.87 17.98 4.14
C LYS A 55 15.05 17.56 5.36
N GLY A 56 15.70 17.14 6.45
CA GLY A 56 15.05 16.71 7.69
C GLY A 56 14.36 15.35 7.61
N PRO A 57 13.83 14.84 8.75
CA PRO A 57 13.16 13.55 8.85
C PRO A 57 11.84 13.52 8.05
N THR A 58 11.42 12.31 7.66
CA THR A 58 10.17 12.09 6.92
C THR A 58 9.31 11.06 7.64
N ALA A 59 8.07 11.41 7.96
CA ALA A 59 7.10 10.44 8.47
C ALA A 59 6.47 9.66 7.29
N MET A 60 6.60 8.34 7.32
CA MET A 60 5.95 7.44 6.37
C MET A 60 4.72 6.83 7.03
N VAL A 61 3.52 7.15 6.53
CA VAL A 61 2.26 6.80 7.19
C VAL A 61 1.47 5.82 6.33
N PHE A 62 1.46 4.55 6.73
CA PHE A 62 0.67 3.51 6.07
C PHE A 62 -0.81 3.65 6.43
N LEU A 63 -1.66 3.77 5.40
CA LEU A 63 -3.11 3.88 5.54
C LEU A 63 -3.79 2.59 5.12
N ASN A 64 -4.60 2.01 6.00
CA ASN A 64 -5.43 0.83 5.72
C ASN A 64 -6.70 0.88 6.58
N MET A 65 -7.71 0.06 6.30
CA MET A 65 -8.88 -0.06 7.18
C MET A 65 -8.52 -0.64 8.54
N GLY A 66 -7.52 -1.52 8.56
CA GLY A 66 -7.10 -2.30 9.71
C GLY A 66 -8.04 -3.45 10.02
N GLY A 67 -7.74 -4.16 11.10
CA GLY A 67 -8.55 -5.27 11.60
C GLY A 67 -8.32 -5.42 13.11
N PRO A 68 -9.30 -5.99 13.83
CA PRO A 68 -9.19 -6.18 15.27
C PRO A 68 -8.02 -7.12 15.57
N SER A 69 -7.07 -6.67 16.41
CA SER A 69 -5.87 -7.47 16.75
C SER A 69 -6.22 -8.65 17.64
N THR A 70 -7.33 -8.54 18.36
CA THR A 70 -7.89 -9.59 19.22
C THR A 70 -9.41 -9.69 19.02
N THR A 71 -10.02 -10.82 19.34
CA THR A 71 -11.48 -11.00 19.29
C THR A 71 -12.26 -9.99 20.14
N ASN A 72 -11.67 -9.47 21.21
CA ASN A 72 -12.29 -8.47 22.08
C ASN A 72 -12.45 -7.10 21.39
N GLU A 73 -11.62 -6.80 20.39
CA GLU A 73 -11.66 -5.53 19.63
C GLU A 73 -12.71 -5.52 18.52
N VAL A 74 -13.39 -6.65 18.26
CA VAL A 74 -14.32 -6.80 17.12
C VAL A 74 -15.50 -5.84 17.22
N GLU A 75 -16.09 -5.67 18.39
CA GLU A 75 -17.26 -4.78 18.55
C GLU A 75 -16.90 -3.33 18.22
N ASP A 76 -15.77 -2.87 18.76
CA ASP A 76 -15.18 -1.57 18.53
C ASP A 76 -14.88 -1.33 17.04
N PHE A 77 -14.25 -2.31 16.40
CA PHE A 77 -13.95 -2.29 14.97
C PHE A 77 -15.23 -2.16 14.13
N LEU A 78 -16.23 -3.02 14.37
CA LEU A 78 -17.50 -2.98 13.64
C LEU A 78 -18.27 -1.69 13.93
N GLY A 79 -18.24 -1.20 15.16
CA GLY A 79 -18.87 0.05 15.57
C GLY A 79 -18.35 1.23 14.75
N ARG A 80 -17.03 1.34 14.58
CA ARG A 80 -16.41 2.38 13.74
C ARG A 80 -16.69 2.18 12.25
N LEU A 81 -16.69 0.94 11.78
CA LEU A 81 -16.97 0.59 10.39
C LEU A 81 -18.40 0.98 9.99
N PHE A 82 -19.41 0.63 10.78
CA PHE A 82 -20.80 0.99 10.50
C PHE A 82 -21.14 2.46 10.80
N ALA A 83 -20.32 3.14 11.60
CA ALA A 83 -20.43 4.58 11.81
C ALA A 83 -19.84 5.42 10.66
N ASP A 84 -19.12 4.80 9.72
CA ASP A 84 -18.49 5.49 8.60
C ASP A 84 -19.43 5.67 7.40
N GLY A 85 -19.90 6.91 7.21
CA GLY A 85 -20.76 7.28 6.08
C GLY A 85 -20.04 7.28 4.73
N ASP A 86 -18.70 7.32 4.71
CA ASP A 86 -17.91 7.24 3.47
C ASP A 86 -17.86 5.78 2.94
N LEU A 87 -18.02 4.78 3.82
CA LEU A 87 -18.04 3.36 3.47
C LEU A 87 -19.47 2.81 3.37
N ILE A 88 -20.26 2.92 4.45
CA ILE A 88 -21.63 2.37 4.53
C ILE A 88 -22.61 3.51 4.85
N PRO A 89 -23.18 4.19 3.84
CA PRO A 89 -24.14 5.27 4.09
C PRO A 89 -25.48 4.69 4.56
N LEU A 90 -25.72 4.71 5.88
CA LEU A 90 -26.98 4.29 6.51
C LEU A 90 -28.00 5.43 6.66
N GLY A 91 -27.72 6.58 6.06
CA GLY A 91 -28.59 7.76 6.11
C GLY A 91 -28.57 8.48 7.46
N ARG A 92 -29.63 9.26 7.73
CA ARG A 92 -29.69 10.19 8.88
C ARG A 92 -29.60 9.52 10.26
N PHE A 93 -29.87 8.21 10.34
CA PHE A 93 -29.88 7.45 11.60
C PHE A 93 -28.61 6.61 11.81
N GLN A 94 -27.55 6.88 11.05
CA GLN A 94 -26.31 6.10 11.10
C GLN A 94 -25.68 6.02 12.51
N SER A 95 -25.76 7.10 13.30
CA SER A 95 -25.27 7.13 14.69
C SER A 95 -26.00 6.17 15.63
N TYR A 96 -27.24 5.81 15.31
CA TYR A 96 -28.04 4.85 16.08
C TYR A 96 -27.98 3.43 15.49
N LEU A 97 -28.16 3.34 14.16
CA LEU A 97 -28.15 2.05 13.46
C LEU A 97 -26.78 1.38 13.46
N GLY A 98 -25.69 2.16 13.36
CA GLY A 98 -24.34 1.63 13.31
C GLY A 98 -23.98 0.79 14.54
N PRO A 99 -24.07 1.33 15.77
CA PRO A 99 -23.82 0.58 17.00
C PRO A 99 -24.74 -0.64 17.17
N LEU A 100 -26.01 -0.52 16.78
CA LEU A 100 -26.96 -1.64 16.87
C LEU A 100 -26.57 -2.79 15.94
N ILE A 101 -26.22 -2.48 14.69
CA ILE A 101 -25.77 -3.47 13.70
C ILE A 101 -24.44 -4.09 14.14
N ALA A 102 -23.50 -3.27 14.63
CA ALA A 102 -22.23 -3.74 15.16
C ALA A 102 -22.44 -4.77 16.27
N ARG A 103 -23.16 -4.41 17.34
CA ARG A 103 -23.45 -5.31 18.47
C ARG A 103 -24.14 -6.61 18.03
N ARG A 104 -25.06 -6.54 17.07
CA ARG A 104 -25.74 -7.73 16.51
C ARG A 104 -24.80 -8.64 15.72
N ARG A 105 -23.82 -8.06 15.00
CA ARG A 105 -22.87 -8.81 14.16
C ARG A 105 -21.64 -9.29 14.93
N THR A 106 -21.27 -8.63 16.03
CA THR A 106 -20.08 -8.96 16.84
C THR A 106 -19.92 -10.45 17.12
N PRO A 107 -20.92 -11.20 17.63
CA PRO A 107 -20.70 -12.60 18.00
C PRO A 107 -20.31 -13.47 16.81
N LYS A 108 -20.92 -13.23 15.63
CA LYS A 108 -20.57 -13.96 14.40
C LYS A 108 -19.13 -13.65 14.00
N ILE A 109 -18.77 -12.38 13.92
CA ILE A 109 -17.44 -11.95 13.46
C ILE A 109 -16.33 -12.35 14.46
N GLN A 110 -16.61 -12.34 15.77
CA GLN A 110 -15.70 -12.86 16.79
C GLN A 110 -15.38 -14.34 16.58
N LYS A 111 -16.40 -15.15 16.25
CA LYS A 111 -16.19 -16.56 15.93
C LYS A 111 -15.29 -16.73 14.70
N GLN A 112 -15.51 -15.93 13.66
CA GLN A 112 -14.67 -15.97 12.45
C GLN A 112 -13.21 -15.61 12.76
N TYR A 113 -12.97 -14.56 13.56
CA TYR A 113 -11.62 -14.20 14.00
C TYR A 113 -11.00 -15.28 14.89
N ALA A 114 -11.79 -15.95 15.75
CA ALA A 114 -11.30 -17.05 16.56
C ALA A 114 -10.84 -18.26 15.71
N GLU A 115 -11.56 -18.57 14.64
CA GLU A 115 -11.25 -19.68 13.72
C GLU A 115 -9.94 -19.44 12.93
N ILE A 116 -9.48 -18.19 12.78
CA ILE A 116 -8.22 -17.84 12.10
C ILE A 116 -7.04 -17.52 13.05
N GLY A 117 -7.17 -17.84 14.34
CA GLY A 117 -6.10 -17.64 15.33
C GLY A 117 -6.31 -16.49 16.33
N GLY A 118 -7.52 -15.92 16.40
CA GLY A 118 -7.93 -15.00 17.47
C GLY A 118 -7.83 -13.51 17.16
N GLY A 119 -7.50 -13.13 15.92
CA GLY A 119 -7.38 -11.73 15.52
C GLY A 119 -6.84 -11.57 14.10
N SER A 120 -6.86 -10.33 13.58
CA SER A 120 -6.31 -9.99 12.27
C SER A 120 -4.79 -9.80 12.34
N PRO A 121 -4.00 -10.44 11.45
CA PRO A 121 -2.55 -10.23 11.40
C PRO A 121 -2.16 -8.92 10.68
N ILE A 122 -3.13 -8.15 10.19
CA ILE A 122 -2.89 -6.95 9.38
C ILE A 122 -2.03 -5.89 10.09
N ARG A 123 -2.19 -5.75 11.41
CA ARG A 123 -1.39 -4.81 12.21
C ARG A 123 0.09 -5.19 12.20
N LYS A 124 0.37 -6.45 12.55
CA LYS A 124 1.73 -7.01 12.54
C LYS A 124 2.39 -6.81 11.18
N TRP A 125 1.70 -7.16 10.09
CA TRP A 125 2.28 -7.04 8.75
C TRP A 125 2.48 -5.58 8.33
N SER A 126 1.53 -4.69 8.63
CA SER A 126 1.66 -3.27 8.27
C SER A 126 2.81 -2.60 9.01
N GLU A 127 2.97 -2.86 10.32
CA GLU A 127 4.07 -2.33 11.13
C GLU A 127 5.41 -2.86 10.60
N TYR A 128 5.52 -4.17 10.36
CA TYR A 128 6.73 -4.80 9.81
C TYR A 128 7.10 -4.26 8.43
N GLN A 129 6.15 -4.21 7.48
CA GLN A 129 6.38 -3.71 6.13
C GLN A 129 6.81 -2.24 6.14
N CYS A 130 6.18 -1.40 6.98
CA CYS A 130 6.51 0.01 7.08
C CYS A 130 7.92 0.22 7.64
N GLU A 131 8.29 -0.53 8.69
CA GLU A 131 9.61 -0.48 9.30
C GLU A 131 10.72 -0.91 8.31
N GLU A 132 10.55 -2.05 7.64
CA GLU A 132 11.53 -2.55 6.67
C GLU A 132 11.65 -1.64 5.45
N MET A 133 10.54 -1.09 4.96
CA MET A 133 10.54 -0.08 3.90
C MET A 133 11.33 1.16 4.33
N CYS A 134 11.14 1.67 5.56
CA CYS A 134 11.88 2.84 6.06
C CYS A 134 13.39 2.57 6.14
N LYS A 135 13.82 1.38 6.57
CA LYS A 135 15.23 0.96 6.57
C LYS A 135 15.85 0.97 5.17
N LEU A 136 15.08 0.61 4.15
CA LEU A 136 15.53 0.69 2.75
C LEU A 136 15.57 2.14 2.27
N LEU A 137 14.54 2.94 2.58
CA LEU A 137 14.46 4.35 2.21
C LEU A 137 15.59 5.19 2.81
N ASP A 138 16.03 4.93 4.04
CA ASP A 138 17.18 5.61 4.64
C ASP A 138 18.46 5.44 3.82
N LYS A 139 18.60 4.31 3.11
CA LYS A 139 19.73 4.05 2.21
C LYS A 139 19.52 4.66 0.83
N MET A 140 18.29 4.62 0.32
CA MET A 140 17.94 5.08 -1.03
C MET A 140 17.79 6.61 -1.13
N SER A 141 17.38 7.27 -0.03
CA SER A 141 17.04 8.69 0.04
C SER A 141 17.62 9.34 1.32
N PRO A 142 18.96 9.35 1.49
CA PRO A 142 19.60 9.88 2.70
C PRO A 142 19.28 11.36 2.94
N GLU A 143 18.92 12.13 1.92
CA GLU A 143 18.52 13.52 2.05
C GLU A 143 17.22 13.75 2.82
N THR A 144 16.32 12.76 2.84
CA THR A 144 15.02 12.80 3.52
C THR A 144 14.95 11.90 4.76
N ALA A 145 16.09 11.28 5.12
CA ALA A 145 16.25 10.46 6.30
C ALA A 145 16.33 11.31 7.60
N PRO A 146 16.06 10.74 8.78
CA PRO A 146 15.52 9.40 8.99
C PRO A 146 14.05 9.30 8.57
N HIS A 147 13.69 8.19 7.94
CA HIS A 147 12.31 7.84 7.63
C HIS A 147 11.69 7.13 8.83
N LYS A 148 10.62 7.69 9.40
CA LYS A 148 9.96 7.16 10.59
C LYS A 148 8.69 6.42 10.20
N PRO A 149 8.52 5.13 10.60
CA PRO A 149 7.35 4.34 10.24
C PRO A 149 6.17 4.66 11.14
N TYR A 150 4.98 4.83 10.53
CA TYR A 150 3.71 4.97 11.21
C TYR A 150 2.64 4.16 10.50
N VAL A 151 1.71 3.61 11.26
CA VAL A 151 0.50 2.98 10.74
C VAL A 151 -0.72 3.73 11.26
N ALA A 152 -1.70 3.93 10.41
CA ALA A 152 -2.98 4.52 10.78
C ALA A 152 -4.11 3.70 10.16
N PHE A 153 -4.87 3.04 11.03
CA PHE A 153 -6.03 2.28 10.63
C PHE A 153 -7.31 3.10 10.75
N ARG A 154 -8.23 2.85 9.82
CA ARG A 154 -9.50 3.56 9.75
C ARG A 154 -10.49 3.12 10.85
N TYR A 155 -10.48 1.84 11.21
CA TYR A 155 -11.45 1.24 12.14
C TYR A 155 -10.81 0.45 13.30
N ALA A 156 -9.54 0.04 13.17
CA ALA A 156 -8.79 -0.66 14.20
C ALA A 156 -7.72 0.23 14.84
N ALA A 157 -7.12 -0.21 15.95
CA ALA A 157 -6.00 0.50 16.57
C ALA A 157 -4.67 0.16 15.88
N PRO A 158 -3.74 1.13 15.71
CA PRO A 158 -3.87 2.55 16.07
C PRO A 158 -4.74 3.32 15.06
N LEU A 159 -5.66 4.15 15.57
CA LEU A 159 -6.53 4.98 14.74
C LEU A 159 -5.75 6.17 14.16
N THR A 160 -6.30 6.79 13.11
CA THR A 160 -5.75 8.03 12.53
C THR A 160 -5.49 9.12 13.57
N GLU A 161 -6.39 9.30 14.56
CA GLU A 161 -6.20 10.23 15.68
C GLU A 161 -4.97 9.89 16.51
N THR A 162 -4.84 8.63 16.92
CA THR A 162 -3.72 8.15 17.75
C THR A 162 -2.40 8.35 17.03
N MET A 163 -2.34 7.99 15.75
CA MET A 163 -1.16 8.19 14.91
C MET A 163 -0.84 9.68 14.76
N TYR A 164 -1.83 10.55 14.53
CA TYR A 164 -1.59 11.99 14.38
C TYR A 164 -1.01 12.61 15.66
N ASN A 165 -1.55 12.26 16.83
CA ASN A 165 -1.00 12.72 18.10
C ASN A 165 0.44 12.23 18.32
N GLN A 166 0.76 11.02 17.87
CA GLN A 166 2.13 10.51 17.89
C GLN A 166 3.06 11.33 16.97
N LEU A 167 2.61 11.70 15.76
CA LEU A 167 3.38 12.59 14.88
C LEU A 167 3.72 13.92 15.57
N LEU A 168 2.73 14.53 16.24
CA LEU A 168 2.93 15.78 16.98
C LEU A 168 3.93 15.62 18.14
N ALA A 169 3.84 14.50 18.87
CA ALA A 169 4.76 14.17 19.96
C ALA A 169 6.20 13.95 19.44
N ASP A 170 6.34 13.34 18.27
CA ASP A 170 7.63 13.04 17.63
C ASP A 170 8.26 14.26 16.93
N GLY A 171 7.60 15.42 17.00
CA GLY A 171 8.12 16.70 16.56
C GLY A 171 7.68 17.14 15.16
N PHE A 172 6.76 16.43 14.52
CA PHE A 172 6.14 16.87 13.26
C PHE A 172 4.96 17.81 13.57
N GLY A 173 4.85 18.92 12.84
CA GLY A 173 3.73 19.87 12.99
C GLY A 173 3.81 20.71 14.24
N ASN A 174 2.65 21.21 14.69
CA ASN A 174 2.52 22.01 15.92
C ASN A 174 3.50 23.22 15.99
N GLY A 175 3.73 23.88 14.85
CA GLY A 175 4.64 25.02 14.72
C GLY A 175 6.09 24.65 14.37
N LYS A 176 6.43 23.35 14.34
CA LYS A 176 7.78 22.86 14.03
C LYS A 176 7.97 22.47 12.55
N GLY A 177 6.88 22.40 11.79
CA GLY A 177 6.89 21.92 10.41
C GLY A 177 7.20 20.43 10.32
N GLY A 178 7.68 19.97 9.17
CA GLY A 178 8.04 18.58 8.94
C GLY A 178 7.23 17.96 7.81
N ARG A 179 7.72 16.83 7.30
CA ARG A 179 7.19 16.17 6.10
C ARG A 179 6.55 14.83 6.45
N ALA A 180 5.35 14.60 5.94
CA ALA A 180 4.65 13.32 6.05
C ALA A 180 4.13 12.83 4.69
N VAL A 181 4.26 11.53 4.45
CA VAL A 181 3.73 10.86 3.26
C VAL A 181 2.61 9.93 3.70
N ALA A 182 1.39 10.26 3.29
CA ALA A 182 0.24 9.37 3.40
C ALA A 182 0.34 8.29 2.31
N PHE A 183 0.71 7.07 2.69
CA PHE A 183 0.92 5.97 1.77
C PHE A 183 -0.19 4.93 1.92
N THR A 184 -1.14 4.93 0.99
CA THR A 184 -2.20 3.92 0.98
C THR A 184 -1.62 2.51 0.80
N GLN A 185 -2.12 1.55 1.59
CA GLN A 185 -1.77 0.14 1.45
C GLN A 185 -2.73 -0.61 0.51
N TYR A 186 -3.61 0.12 -0.16
CA TYR A 186 -4.44 -0.38 -1.26
C TYR A 186 -3.79 -0.02 -2.59
N PRO A 187 -3.26 -0.98 -3.38
CA PRO A 187 -2.69 -0.66 -4.69
C PRO A 187 -3.72 0.01 -5.60
N GLN A 188 -4.98 -0.44 -5.52
CA GLN A 188 -6.10 0.07 -6.29
C GLN A 188 -6.93 1.04 -5.45
N TYR A 189 -7.11 2.27 -5.94
CA TYR A 189 -7.90 3.29 -5.27
C TYR A 189 -9.38 2.94 -5.29
N SER A 190 -10.03 2.99 -4.12
CA SER A 190 -11.48 3.16 -4.01
C SER A 190 -11.82 4.35 -3.12
N CYS A 191 -12.92 5.04 -3.40
CA CYS A 191 -13.46 6.05 -2.49
C CYS A 191 -13.82 5.46 -1.12
N SER A 192 -14.17 4.19 -1.08
CA SER A 192 -14.57 3.47 0.13
C SER A 192 -13.38 3.02 0.99
N THR A 193 -12.16 2.98 0.43
CA THR A 193 -10.93 2.56 1.14
C THR A 193 -9.96 3.73 1.29
N THR A 194 -9.07 3.95 0.31
CA THR A 194 -8.11 5.06 0.29
C THR A 194 -8.82 6.40 0.48
N GLY A 195 -9.95 6.62 -0.20
CA GLY A 195 -10.74 7.85 -0.06
C GLY A 195 -11.21 8.11 1.38
N SER A 196 -11.73 7.09 2.06
CA SER A 196 -12.15 7.19 3.48
C SER A 196 -10.97 7.49 4.41
N SER A 197 -9.83 6.82 4.22
CA SER A 197 -8.61 7.06 5.00
C SER A 197 -8.08 8.49 4.84
N LEU A 198 -8.03 9.01 3.62
CA LEU A 198 -7.58 10.38 3.34
C LEU A 198 -8.55 11.42 3.88
N ASN A 199 -9.86 11.16 3.76
CA ASN A 199 -10.91 11.99 4.35
C ASN A 199 -10.79 12.07 5.88
N GLU A 200 -10.46 10.96 6.54
CA GLU A 200 -10.27 10.92 8.01
C GLU A 200 -8.98 11.63 8.43
N LEU A 201 -7.90 11.44 7.66
CA LEU A 201 -6.64 12.18 7.86
C LEU A 201 -6.86 13.69 7.72
N TRP A 202 -7.53 14.14 6.66
CA TRP A 202 -7.86 15.56 6.45
C TRP A 202 -8.70 16.14 7.59
N LYS A 203 -9.68 15.38 8.10
CA LYS A 203 -10.51 15.77 9.25
C LYS A 203 -9.66 15.98 10.51
N TRP A 204 -8.78 15.04 10.84
CA TRP A 204 -7.92 15.15 12.03
C TRP A 204 -6.86 16.24 11.89
N ARG A 205 -6.22 16.34 10.72
CA ARG A 205 -5.34 17.47 10.40
C ARG A 205 -6.04 18.81 10.61
N THR A 206 -7.26 18.96 10.09
CA THR A 206 -8.02 20.22 10.25
C THR A 206 -8.44 20.47 11.69
N ARG A 207 -8.69 19.41 12.48
CA ARG A 207 -9.05 19.54 13.90
C ARG A 207 -7.86 19.89 14.79
N LEU A 208 -6.69 19.31 14.52
CA LEU A 208 -5.49 19.44 15.36
C LEU A 208 -4.57 20.59 14.90
N GLU A 209 -4.57 20.91 13.60
CA GLU A 209 -3.72 21.94 12.99
C GLU A 209 -4.49 22.92 12.10
N GLY A 210 -5.82 22.94 12.09
CA GLY A 210 -6.57 23.91 11.25
C GLY A 210 -6.78 25.28 11.91
N LYS A 211 -7.40 26.22 11.18
CA LYS A 211 -7.75 27.56 11.70
C LYS A 211 -8.54 27.53 13.01
N ARG A 212 -9.34 26.48 13.23
CA ARG A 212 -10.13 26.30 14.46
C ARG A 212 -9.28 25.92 15.67
N ALA A 213 -8.10 25.32 15.45
CA ALA A 213 -7.15 24.99 16.50
C ALA A 213 -6.29 26.21 16.86
N ASN A 214 -5.83 26.98 15.86
CA ASN A 214 -4.75 27.96 16.04
C ASN A 214 -5.09 29.40 15.57
N GLY A 215 -6.29 29.66 15.06
CA GLY A 215 -6.75 30.98 14.59
C GLY A 215 -6.23 31.45 13.22
N GLU A 216 -5.12 30.89 12.70
CA GLU A 216 -4.48 31.36 11.47
C GLU A 216 -4.91 30.61 10.18
N PRO A 217 -4.88 31.25 8.99
CA PRO A 217 -5.37 30.69 7.73
C PRO A 217 -4.67 29.42 7.26
N GLU A 218 -3.35 29.32 7.49
CA GLU A 218 -2.54 28.12 7.44
C GLU A 218 -1.51 28.28 8.55
N PRO A 219 -1.50 27.43 9.59
CA PRO A 219 -0.58 27.64 10.69
C PRO A 219 0.84 27.48 10.17
N ALA A 220 1.66 28.51 10.41
CA ALA A 220 3.09 28.39 10.22
C ALA A 220 3.60 27.16 10.98
N GLY A 221 4.33 26.27 10.30
CA GLY A 221 4.86 25.05 10.89
C GLY A 221 3.87 23.89 11.06
N ALA A 222 2.78 23.85 10.29
CA ALA A 222 1.97 22.63 10.12
C ALA A 222 2.74 21.54 9.34
N ILE A 223 2.31 20.29 9.45
CA ILE A 223 2.89 19.18 8.67
C ILE A 223 2.65 19.39 7.16
N GLU A 224 3.71 19.27 6.37
CA GLU A 224 3.68 19.19 4.91
C GLU A 224 3.31 17.78 4.49
N TRP A 225 2.07 17.60 4.06
CA TRP A 225 1.54 16.31 3.60
C TRP A 225 1.68 16.15 2.09
N SER A 226 2.06 14.96 1.68
CA SER A 226 1.88 14.44 0.32
C SER A 226 1.27 13.04 0.40
N VAL A 227 0.75 12.54 -0.71
CA VAL A 227 0.03 11.26 -0.74
C VAL A 227 0.48 10.39 -1.92
N ILE A 228 0.73 9.12 -1.61
CA ILE A 228 0.78 8.04 -2.58
C ILE A 228 -0.60 7.38 -2.52
N ASP A 229 -1.51 7.79 -3.41
CA ASP A 229 -2.93 7.43 -3.34
C ASP A 229 -3.30 6.17 -4.14
N ARG A 230 -2.42 5.70 -5.02
CA ARG A 230 -2.60 4.46 -5.80
C ARG A 230 -1.30 4.00 -6.42
N TRP A 231 -1.19 2.71 -6.72
CA TRP A 231 -0.02 2.08 -7.31
C TRP A 231 -0.34 0.70 -7.95
N PRO A 232 -1.41 0.58 -8.77
CA PRO A 232 -1.99 -0.71 -9.16
C PRO A 232 -1.08 -1.56 -10.06
N THR A 233 -0.17 -0.95 -10.81
CA THR A 233 0.67 -1.63 -11.82
C THR A 233 2.16 -1.47 -11.54
N HIS A 234 2.56 -1.18 -10.29
CA HIS A 234 3.97 -1.11 -9.94
C HIS A 234 4.67 -2.44 -10.23
N SER A 235 5.84 -2.42 -10.88
CA SER A 235 6.53 -3.62 -11.35
C SER A 235 6.86 -4.59 -10.21
N GLY A 236 7.28 -4.09 -9.06
CA GLY A 236 7.57 -4.92 -7.89
C GLY A 236 6.32 -5.56 -7.26
N LEU A 237 5.15 -4.90 -7.36
CA LEU A 237 3.87 -5.50 -6.94
C LEU A 237 3.51 -6.66 -7.88
N VAL A 238 3.58 -6.41 -9.18
CA VAL A 238 3.31 -7.39 -10.24
C VAL A 238 4.23 -8.60 -10.11
N GLU A 239 5.53 -8.37 -9.86
CA GLU A 239 6.51 -9.42 -9.66
C GLU A 239 6.19 -10.26 -8.41
N ALA A 240 5.86 -9.63 -7.29
CA ALA A 240 5.54 -10.36 -6.06
C ALA A 240 4.30 -11.25 -6.22
N PHE A 241 3.24 -10.77 -6.89
CA PHE A 241 2.09 -11.61 -7.23
C PHE A 241 2.46 -12.76 -8.19
N ALA A 242 3.22 -12.47 -9.24
CA ALA A 242 3.64 -13.49 -10.20
C ALA A 242 4.45 -14.60 -9.51
N GLN A 243 5.38 -14.25 -8.61
CA GLN A 243 6.17 -15.22 -7.86
C GLN A 243 5.30 -16.10 -6.94
N ASN A 244 4.33 -15.51 -6.24
CA ASN A 244 3.42 -16.27 -5.38
C ASN A 244 2.53 -17.22 -6.22
N ILE A 245 2.08 -16.80 -7.40
CA ILE A 245 1.31 -17.64 -8.33
C ILE A 245 2.17 -18.79 -8.87
N GLU A 246 3.38 -18.49 -9.35
CA GLU A 246 4.33 -19.49 -9.86
C GLU A 246 4.69 -20.52 -8.77
N ALA A 247 4.90 -20.07 -7.53
CA ALA A 247 5.13 -20.94 -6.39
C ALA A 247 3.92 -21.86 -6.14
N GLN A 248 2.70 -21.32 -6.21
CA GLN A 248 1.49 -22.11 -6.00
C GLN A 248 1.23 -23.11 -7.13
N LEU A 249 1.47 -22.72 -8.39
CA LEU A 249 1.40 -23.61 -9.56
C LEU A 249 2.35 -24.80 -9.44
N LYS A 250 3.54 -24.62 -8.83
CA LYS A 250 4.50 -25.71 -8.59
C LYS A 250 3.97 -26.80 -7.65
N THR A 251 2.95 -26.50 -6.85
CA THR A 251 2.29 -27.49 -5.97
C THR A 251 1.30 -28.41 -6.70
N TYR A 252 1.01 -28.15 -7.98
CA TYR A 252 0.20 -29.02 -8.83
C TYR A 252 1.09 -30.01 -9.60
N PRO A 253 0.57 -31.21 -9.92
CA PRO A 253 1.21 -32.13 -10.85
C PRO A 253 1.55 -31.45 -12.17
N GLU A 254 2.70 -31.78 -12.73
CA GLU A 254 3.26 -31.13 -13.93
C GLU A 254 2.29 -31.20 -15.11
N GLU A 255 1.62 -32.34 -15.30
CA GLU A 255 0.67 -32.60 -16.38
C GLU A 255 -0.64 -31.79 -16.28
N LYS A 256 -0.92 -31.20 -15.12
CA LYS A 256 -2.11 -30.37 -14.87
C LYS A 256 -1.81 -28.89 -14.79
N ARG A 257 -0.54 -28.51 -14.55
CA ARG A 257 -0.13 -27.15 -14.19
C ARG A 257 -0.60 -26.09 -15.19
N ASP A 258 -0.50 -26.36 -16.49
CA ASP A 258 -0.88 -25.42 -17.54
C ASP A 258 -2.41 -25.25 -17.69
N LYS A 259 -3.19 -26.17 -17.10
CA LYS A 259 -4.66 -26.16 -17.13
C LYS A 259 -5.29 -25.56 -15.87
N VAL A 260 -4.48 -25.27 -14.85
CA VAL A 260 -4.96 -24.61 -13.63
C VAL A 260 -5.53 -23.25 -14.00
N VAL A 261 -6.73 -22.93 -13.50
CA VAL A 261 -7.38 -21.64 -13.72
C VAL A 261 -7.01 -20.69 -12.58
N LEU A 262 -6.54 -19.50 -12.93
CA LEU A 262 -6.24 -18.44 -11.97
C LEU A 262 -7.50 -17.59 -11.73
N LEU A 263 -8.03 -17.62 -10.51
CA LEU A 263 -9.17 -16.81 -10.09
C LEU A 263 -8.67 -15.66 -9.21
N PHE A 264 -8.50 -14.50 -9.83
CA PHE A 264 -8.19 -13.27 -9.12
C PHE A 264 -9.42 -12.83 -8.35
N SER A 265 -9.33 -12.81 -7.03
CA SER A 265 -10.41 -12.45 -6.12
C SER A 265 -10.12 -11.09 -5.48
N ALA A 266 -11.03 -10.15 -5.67
CA ALA A 266 -10.99 -8.81 -5.09
C ALA A 266 -12.27 -8.55 -4.29
N HIS A 267 -12.24 -7.68 -3.28
CA HIS A 267 -13.45 -7.36 -2.53
C HIS A 267 -14.47 -6.63 -3.43
N SER A 268 -15.72 -7.04 -3.42
CA SER A 268 -16.75 -6.47 -4.28
C SER A 268 -17.13 -5.05 -3.85
N LEU A 269 -17.79 -4.31 -4.74
CA LEU A 269 -18.39 -3.01 -4.43
C LEU A 269 -19.90 -3.04 -4.71
N PRO A 270 -20.71 -2.34 -3.90
CA PRO A 270 -22.10 -2.07 -4.24
C PRO A 270 -22.21 -1.38 -5.61
N MET A 271 -23.19 -1.76 -6.42
CA MET A 271 -23.34 -1.20 -7.77
C MET A 271 -23.64 0.30 -7.78
N ASP A 272 -24.21 0.87 -6.71
CA ASP A 272 -24.38 2.32 -6.56
C ASP A 272 -23.03 3.04 -6.42
N VAL A 273 -22.04 2.44 -5.78
CA VAL A 273 -20.66 2.95 -5.70
C VAL A 273 -19.95 2.84 -7.05
N VAL A 274 -20.06 1.68 -7.72
CA VAL A 274 -19.49 1.48 -9.06
C VAL A 274 -20.06 2.48 -10.05
N ASN A 275 -21.40 2.60 -10.12
CA ASN A 275 -22.09 3.49 -11.05
C ASN A 275 -21.91 4.98 -10.70
N ARG A 276 -21.48 5.31 -9.48
CA ARG A 276 -21.07 6.68 -9.12
C ARG A 276 -19.76 7.07 -9.81
N GLY A 277 -18.97 6.10 -10.27
CA GLY A 277 -17.70 6.31 -10.95
C GLY A 277 -16.47 5.96 -10.11
N ASP A 278 -16.57 4.97 -9.23
CA ASP A 278 -15.42 4.51 -8.44
C ASP A 278 -14.36 3.88 -9.36
N PRO A 279 -13.06 4.27 -9.28
CA PRO A 279 -12.04 3.79 -10.20
C PRO A 279 -11.56 2.36 -9.90
N TYR A 280 -11.91 1.82 -8.72
CA TYR A 280 -11.40 0.55 -8.23
C TYR A 280 -11.54 -0.62 -9.21
N PRO A 281 -12.71 -0.87 -9.86
CA PRO A 281 -12.82 -2.03 -10.74
C PRO A 281 -11.84 -1.99 -11.92
N ALA A 282 -11.60 -0.80 -12.48
CA ALA A 282 -10.67 -0.62 -13.58
C ALA A 282 -9.21 -0.80 -13.14
N GLU A 283 -8.85 -0.30 -11.96
CA GLU A 283 -7.49 -0.45 -11.41
C GLU A 283 -7.18 -1.88 -11.00
N VAL A 284 -8.17 -2.63 -10.48
CA VAL A 284 -8.03 -4.07 -10.22
C VAL A 284 -7.82 -4.82 -11.53
N ALA A 285 -8.63 -4.55 -12.56
CA ALA A 285 -8.47 -5.16 -13.87
C ALA A 285 -7.08 -4.86 -14.48
N ALA A 286 -6.56 -3.64 -14.31
CA ALA A 286 -5.22 -3.27 -14.74
C ALA A 286 -4.13 -4.06 -14.00
N THR A 287 -4.27 -4.24 -12.68
CA THR A 287 -3.35 -5.07 -11.86
C THR A 287 -3.33 -6.50 -12.38
N VAL A 288 -4.52 -7.10 -12.55
CA VAL A 288 -4.65 -8.48 -13.05
C VAL A 288 -4.02 -8.63 -14.43
N HIS A 289 -4.29 -7.69 -15.34
CA HIS A 289 -3.71 -7.75 -16.69
C HIS A 289 -2.17 -7.67 -16.65
N ALA A 290 -1.61 -6.79 -15.82
CA ALA A 290 -0.16 -6.66 -15.67
C ALA A 290 0.49 -7.94 -15.10
N VAL A 291 -0.15 -8.58 -14.12
CA VAL A 291 0.28 -9.88 -13.58
C VAL A 291 0.23 -10.96 -14.66
N MET A 292 -0.87 -11.05 -15.41
CA MET A 292 -0.98 -12.05 -16.49
C MET A 292 0.01 -11.81 -17.63
N GLN A 293 0.33 -10.55 -17.94
CA GLN A 293 1.41 -10.21 -18.88
C GLN A 293 2.76 -10.70 -18.36
N ARG A 294 3.08 -10.48 -17.08
CA ARG A 294 4.31 -10.99 -16.46
C ARG A 294 4.39 -12.52 -16.45
N LEU A 295 3.25 -13.20 -16.36
CA LEU A 295 3.14 -14.66 -16.45
C LEU A 295 3.07 -15.18 -17.91
N ASN A 296 3.25 -14.31 -18.91
CA ASN A 296 3.13 -14.65 -20.34
C ASN A 296 1.81 -15.33 -20.72
N PHE A 297 0.72 -15.03 -20.00
CA PHE A 297 -0.58 -15.67 -20.18
C PHE A 297 -0.53 -17.21 -20.17
N SER A 298 0.37 -17.80 -19.35
CA SER A 298 0.60 -19.25 -19.27
C SER A 298 -0.66 -20.06 -18.91
N ASN A 299 -1.60 -19.44 -18.20
CA ASN A 299 -2.78 -20.07 -17.66
C ASN A 299 -4.06 -19.27 -17.98
N PRO A 300 -5.22 -19.95 -18.13
CA PRO A 300 -6.51 -19.28 -18.20
C PRO A 300 -6.83 -18.56 -16.87
N TRP A 301 -7.52 -17.43 -16.95
CA TRP A 301 -7.83 -16.64 -15.77
C TRP A 301 -9.20 -15.94 -15.81
N ARG A 302 -9.71 -15.56 -14.64
CA ARG A 302 -10.85 -14.65 -14.47
C ARG A 302 -10.62 -13.72 -13.28
N LEU A 303 -11.24 -12.55 -13.35
CA LEU A 303 -11.42 -11.65 -12.21
C LEU A 303 -12.82 -11.84 -11.64
N CYS A 304 -12.88 -12.13 -10.35
CA CYS A 304 -14.08 -12.35 -9.56
C CYS A 304 -14.06 -11.43 -8.32
N TRP A 305 -15.23 -11.30 -7.70
CA TRP A 305 -15.42 -10.40 -6.57
C TRP A 305 -15.99 -11.15 -5.38
N GLN A 306 -15.47 -10.88 -4.19
CA GLN A 306 -15.84 -11.58 -2.96
C GLN A 306 -16.53 -10.64 -1.96
N SER A 307 -16.97 -11.20 -0.84
CA SER A 307 -17.48 -10.49 0.33
C SER A 307 -18.72 -9.61 0.07
N GLN A 308 -19.64 -10.02 -0.81
CA GLN A 308 -20.94 -9.36 -0.96
C GLN A 308 -21.74 -9.45 0.36
N VAL A 309 -22.20 -8.31 0.87
CA VAL A 309 -23.04 -8.26 2.08
C VAL A 309 -24.38 -7.55 1.87
N GLY A 310 -25.44 -8.17 2.37
CA GLY A 310 -26.78 -7.59 2.35
C GLY A 310 -27.50 -7.68 0.99
N PRO A 311 -28.70 -7.10 0.88
CA PRO A 311 -29.62 -7.36 -0.22
C PRO A 311 -29.40 -6.46 -1.47
N LYS A 312 -28.47 -5.49 -1.40
CA LYS A 312 -28.19 -4.61 -2.55
C LYS A 312 -27.53 -5.40 -3.69
N ALA A 313 -27.55 -4.83 -4.90
CA ALA A 313 -26.77 -5.35 -6.02
C ALA A 313 -25.29 -5.00 -5.85
N TRP A 314 -24.41 -5.96 -6.13
CA TRP A 314 -22.96 -5.84 -6.05
C TRP A 314 -22.31 -6.20 -7.37
N LEU A 315 -21.07 -5.74 -7.56
CA LEU A 315 -20.25 -6.08 -8.71
C LEU A 315 -19.96 -7.59 -8.72
N GLY A 316 -20.36 -8.26 -9.79
CA GLY A 316 -20.14 -9.69 -10.01
C GLY A 316 -19.09 -9.97 -11.09
N ALA A 317 -18.71 -11.23 -11.32
CA ALA A 317 -19.22 -12.47 -10.70
C ALA A 317 -18.69 -12.73 -9.28
N GLN A 318 -19.47 -13.40 -8.44
CA GLN A 318 -19.07 -13.74 -7.06
C GLN A 318 -18.02 -14.86 -7.04
N THR A 319 -16.98 -14.75 -6.20
CA THR A 319 -15.88 -15.73 -6.11
C THR A 319 -16.39 -17.11 -5.70
N GLN A 320 -17.20 -17.21 -4.66
CA GLN A 320 -17.78 -18.47 -4.18
C GLN A 320 -18.59 -19.17 -5.28
N ASP A 321 -19.56 -18.49 -5.87
CA ASP A 321 -20.38 -19.04 -6.97
C ASP A 321 -19.53 -19.48 -8.16
N THR A 322 -18.50 -18.71 -8.51
CA THR A 322 -17.60 -19.02 -9.62
C THR A 322 -16.81 -20.30 -9.36
N VAL A 323 -16.26 -20.46 -8.16
CA VAL A 323 -15.54 -21.67 -7.75
C VAL A 323 -16.46 -22.89 -7.82
N MET A 324 -17.65 -22.80 -7.21
CA MET A 324 -18.61 -23.91 -7.18
C MET A 324 -19.05 -24.33 -8.58
N GLU A 325 -19.32 -23.37 -9.47
CA GLU A 325 -19.75 -23.65 -10.83
C GLU A 325 -18.62 -24.25 -11.69
N TYR A 326 -17.36 -23.84 -11.50
CA TYR A 326 -16.23 -24.49 -12.17
C TYR A 326 -16.03 -25.92 -11.70
N VAL A 327 -16.05 -26.15 -10.39
CA VAL A 327 -15.91 -27.50 -9.80
C VAL A 327 -17.02 -28.42 -10.31
N LYS A 328 -18.26 -27.94 -10.37
CA LYS A 328 -19.41 -28.67 -10.92
C LYS A 328 -19.24 -29.02 -12.40
N ARG A 329 -18.55 -28.19 -13.18
CA ARG A 329 -18.23 -28.43 -14.59
C ARG A 329 -16.99 -29.31 -14.79
N GLY A 330 -16.39 -29.84 -13.72
CA GLY A 330 -15.21 -30.69 -13.76
C GLY A 330 -13.88 -29.94 -13.78
N GLN A 331 -13.88 -28.61 -13.67
CA GLN A 331 -12.66 -27.83 -13.47
C GLN A 331 -12.39 -27.67 -11.98
N SER A 332 -11.62 -28.60 -11.42
CA SER A 332 -11.30 -28.65 -9.99
C SER A 332 -9.93 -28.07 -9.64
N ASP A 333 -9.09 -27.74 -10.62
CA ASP A 333 -7.75 -27.17 -10.42
C ASP A 333 -7.81 -25.64 -10.55
N LEU A 334 -7.96 -24.96 -9.41
CA LEU A 334 -8.17 -23.52 -9.30
C LEU A 334 -7.17 -22.90 -8.31
N ILE A 335 -6.56 -21.77 -8.67
CA ILE A 335 -5.78 -20.94 -7.73
C ILE A 335 -6.52 -19.65 -7.46
N LEU A 336 -6.93 -19.43 -6.21
CA LEU A 336 -7.50 -18.19 -5.71
C LEU A 336 -6.35 -17.20 -5.44
N VAL A 337 -6.38 -16.02 -6.07
CA VAL A 337 -5.35 -14.99 -5.93
C VAL A 337 -5.94 -13.76 -5.25
N PRO A 338 -5.56 -13.43 -4.00
CA PRO A 338 -6.05 -12.22 -3.32
C PRO A 338 -5.39 -10.97 -3.92
N ILE A 339 -5.98 -10.41 -4.98
CA ILE A 339 -5.30 -9.42 -5.84
C ILE A 339 -5.37 -7.97 -5.34
N ALA A 340 -6.31 -7.69 -4.43
CA ALA A 340 -6.62 -6.33 -3.98
C ALA A 340 -6.20 -6.05 -2.53
N PHE A 341 -5.49 -6.99 -1.89
CA PHE A 341 -4.96 -6.84 -0.55
C PHE A 341 -3.55 -7.43 -0.46
N THR A 342 -2.71 -6.82 0.35
CA THR A 342 -1.27 -7.10 0.39
C THR A 342 -0.86 -8.03 1.53
N SER A 343 -1.73 -8.23 2.52
CA SER A 343 -1.45 -9.03 3.72
C SER A 343 -2.64 -9.92 4.04
N ASP A 344 -2.39 -11.02 4.77
CA ASP A 344 -3.49 -11.85 5.25
C ASP A 344 -4.43 -11.09 6.18
N HIS A 345 -5.72 -11.41 6.07
CA HIS A 345 -6.83 -10.78 6.79
C HIS A 345 -8.03 -11.74 6.75
N ILE A 346 -9.17 -11.34 7.30
CA ILE A 346 -10.32 -12.25 7.45
C ILE A 346 -10.85 -12.71 6.08
N GLU A 347 -10.79 -11.85 5.07
CA GLU A 347 -11.19 -12.14 3.70
C GLU A 347 -10.31 -13.20 3.01
N THR A 348 -9.08 -13.45 3.48
CA THR A 348 -8.24 -14.55 2.97
C THR A 348 -8.33 -15.78 3.86
N LEU A 349 -8.00 -15.62 5.15
CA LEU A 349 -7.85 -16.73 6.10
C LEU A 349 -9.18 -17.38 6.46
N TYR A 350 -10.29 -16.65 6.39
CA TYR A 350 -11.60 -17.19 6.67
C TYR A 350 -12.36 -17.44 5.38
N GLU A 351 -12.63 -16.38 4.61
CA GLU A 351 -13.54 -16.48 3.47
C GLU A 351 -12.99 -17.37 2.36
N LEU A 352 -11.71 -17.21 1.97
CA LEU A 352 -11.14 -18.07 0.93
C LEU A 352 -10.79 -19.46 1.47
N ASP A 353 -10.07 -19.53 2.60
CA ASP A 353 -9.51 -20.80 3.09
C ASP A 353 -10.53 -21.70 3.80
N LEU A 354 -11.42 -21.12 4.63
CA LEU A 354 -12.36 -21.89 5.46
C LEU A 354 -13.77 -21.96 4.90
N GLU A 355 -14.19 -20.99 4.09
CA GLU A 355 -15.52 -20.97 3.47
C GLU A 355 -15.45 -21.48 2.03
N VAL A 356 -14.83 -20.74 1.10
CA VAL A 356 -14.83 -21.08 -0.33
C VAL A 356 -14.11 -22.40 -0.62
N MET A 357 -12.89 -22.59 -0.12
CA MET A 357 -12.13 -23.83 -0.36
C MET A 357 -12.77 -25.04 0.32
N HIS A 358 -13.34 -24.85 1.51
CA HIS A 358 -14.04 -25.92 2.23
C HIS A 358 -15.31 -26.36 1.50
N GLU A 359 -16.15 -25.41 1.07
CA GLU A 359 -17.38 -25.69 0.34
C GLU A 359 -17.13 -26.28 -1.04
N ALA A 360 -16.06 -25.85 -1.72
CA ALA A 360 -15.64 -26.45 -2.98
C ALA A 360 -15.31 -27.96 -2.84
N ASN A 361 -14.94 -28.40 -1.63
CA ASN A 361 -14.62 -29.78 -1.28
C ASN A 361 -13.72 -30.47 -2.31
N SER A 362 -12.70 -29.75 -2.78
CA SER A 362 -11.81 -30.22 -3.83
C SER A 362 -10.36 -29.85 -3.53
N PRO A 363 -9.43 -30.84 -3.44
CA PRO A 363 -8.04 -30.58 -3.10
C PRO A 363 -7.26 -29.80 -4.18
N GLY A 364 -7.83 -29.68 -5.38
CA GLY A 364 -7.28 -28.89 -6.48
C GLY A 364 -7.60 -27.40 -6.37
N VAL A 365 -8.50 -26.98 -5.47
CA VAL A 365 -8.76 -25.56 -5.20
C VAL A 365 -7.81 -25.12 -4.10
N LYS A 366 -6.93 -24.18 -4.41
CA LYS A 366 -5.93 -23.67 -3.48
C LYS A 366 -5.84 -22.14 -3.56
N ARG A 367 -5.24 -21.50 -2.57
CA ARG A 367 -4.98 -20.06 -2.55
C ARG A 367 -3.49 -19.76 -2.76
N ALA A 368 -3.16 -18.71 -3.49
CA ALA A 368 -1.80 -18.15 -3.54
C ALA A 368 -1.54 -17.35 -2.26
N GLU A 369 -0.31 -17.43 -1.72
CA GLU A 369 0.02 -16.68 -0.50
C GLU A 369 -0.20 -15.17 -0.67
N SER A 370 -0.61 -14.52 0.41
CA SER A 370 -0.63 -13.05 0.50
C SER A 370 0.80 -12.50 0.45
N LEU A 371 0.99 -11.23 0.09
CA LEU A 371 2.35 -10.68 -0.07
C LEU A 371 3.09 -10.62 1.27
N ASN A 372 2.42 -10.30 2.38
CA ASN A 372 2.94 -10.39 3.75
C ASN A 372 4.39 -9.83 3.85
N GLY A 373 5.35 -10.64 4.32
CA GLY A 373 6.75 -10.26 4.44
C GLY A 373 7.61 -10.49 3.19
N ASN A 374 7.01 -10.61 2.00
CA ASN A 374 7.76 -10.88 0.77
C ASN A 374 8.79 -9.74 0.51
N PRO A 375 10.09 -10.05 0.41
CA PRO A 375 11.13 -9.03 0.26
C PRO A 375 11.03 -8.24 -1.05
N VAL A 376 10.53 -8.85 -2.13
CA VAL A 376 10.27 -8.16 -3.40
C VAL A 376 9.18 -7.11 -3.22
N PHE A 377 8.14 -7.44 -2.45
CA PHE A 377 7.06 -6.50 -2.13
C PHE A 377 7.55 -5.35 -1.24
N ILE A 378 8.38 -5.63 -0.22
CA ILE A 378 8.96 -4.59 0.64
C ILE A 378 9.87 -3.65 -0.17
N GLN A 379 10.69 -4.20 -1.08
CA GLN A 379 11.48 -3.38 -1.99
C GLN A 379 10.58 -2.52 -2.89
N ALA A 380 9.47 -3.07 -3.39
CA ALA A 380 8.50 -2.34 -4.19
C ALA A 380 7.90 -1.13 -3.43
N LEU A 381 7.55 -1.30 -2.15
CA LEU A 381 7.07 -0.20 -1.30
C LEU A 381 8.13 0.91 -1.18
N ALA A 382 9.41 0.53 -1.02
CA ALA A 382 10.51 1.49 -0.93
C ALA A 382 10.75 2.20 -2.26
N ASP A 383 10.68 1.49 -3.40
CA ASP A 383 10.83 2.07 -4.73
C ASP A 383 9.72 3.10 -5.02
N ILE A 384 8.47 2.78 -4.68
CA ILE A 384 7.32 3.69 -4.83
C ILE A 384 7.53 4.95 -3.98
N ALA A 385 7.86 4.78 -2.70
CA ALA A 385 8.08 5.90 -1.80
C ALA A 385 9.28 6.77 -2.20
N HIS A 386 10.37 6.15 -2.67
CA HIS A 386 11.54 6.86 -3.17
C HIS A 386 11.22 7.67 -4.42
N ALA A 387 10.49 7.09 -5.38
CA ALA A 387 10.05 7.80 -6.58
C ALA A 387 9.17 9.02 -6.23
N HIS A 388 8.22 8.83 -5.31
CA HIS A 388 7.37 9.91 -4.80
C HIS A 388 8.18 11.06 -4.20
N LEU A 389 9.10 10.75 -3.27
CA LEU A 389 9.96 11.76 -2.64
C LEU A 389 10.88 12.48 -3.63
N LYS A 390 11.33 11.78 -4.67
CA LYS A 390 12.20 12.34 -5.71
C LYS A 390 11.45 13.29 -6.66
N THR A 391 10.23 12.93 -7.07
CA THR A 391 9.42 13.79 -7.95
C THR A 391 8.92 15.04 -7.21
N GLY A 392 8.61 14.90 -5.92
CA GLY A 392 8.03 15.99 -5.13
C GLY A 392 6.58 16.32 -5.51
N GLU A 393 5.92 15.46 -6.30
CA GLU A 393 4.50 15.61 -6.62
C GLU A 393 3.66 15.35 -5.37
N PRO A 394 2.64 16.18 -5.07
CA PRO A 394 1.91 16.06 -3.82
C PRO A 394 0.87 14.92 -3.86
N CYS A 395 0.38 14.53 -5.04
CA CYS A 395 -0.56 13.43 -5.25
C CYS A 395 -0.55 12.97 -6.72
N SER A 396 -1.20 11.85 -7.05
CA SER A 396 -1.37 11.44 -8.45
C SER A 396 -2.31 12.38 -9.22
N ALA A 397 -2.19 12.40 -10.55
CA ALA A 397 -3.10 13.14 -11.42
C ALA A 397 -4.57 12.68 -11.28
N GLN A 398 -4.81 11.39 -11.01
CA GLN A 398 -6.17 10.88 -10.79
C GLN A 398 -6.78 11.38 -9.47
N MET A 399 -5.94 11.78 -8.50
CA MET A 399 -6.43 12.33 -7.23
C MET A 399 -7.14 13.67 -7.44
N THR A 400 -6.84 14.42 -8.51
CA THR A 400 -7.54 15.68 -8.81
C THR A 400 -8.92 15.48 -9.44
N LEU A 401 -9.31 14.26 -9.80
CA LEU A 401 -10.62 13.99 -10.40
C LEU A 401 -11.55 13.28 -9.40
N ARG A 402 -12.69 13.86 -9.04
CA ARG A 402 -13.73 13.14 -8.28
C ARG A 402 -14.51 12.18 -9.19
N CYS A 403 -15.15 11.18 -8.57
CA CYS A 403 -16.14 10.36 -9.27
C CYS A 403 -17.21 11.27 -9.89
N GLN A 404 -17.68 10.92 -11.08
CA GLN A 404 -18.64 11.70 -11.87
C GLN A 404 -19.93 11.99 -11.09
N GLY A 405 -20.38 11.04 -10.27
CA GLY A 405 -21.56 11.17 -9.41
C GLY A 405 -21.28 11.66 -7.98
N CYS A 406 -20.06 12.11 -7.67
CA CYS A 406 -19.71 12.51 -6.30
C CYS A 406 -20.40 13.80 -5.88
N LYS A 407 -21.06 13.77 -4.71
CA LYS A 407 -21.69 14.95 -4.07
C LYS A 407 -21.07 15.27 -2.70
N SER A 408 -19.97 14.62 -2.35
CA SER A 408 -19.32 14.79 -1.05
C SER A 408 -18.40 16.00 -1.08
N GLU A 409 -18.77 17.05 -0.35
CA GLU A 409 -17.91 18.22 -0.11
C GLU A 409 -16.64 17.84 0.65
N ARG A 410 -16.72 16.85 1.55
CA ARG A 410 -15.55 16.31 2.24
C ARG A 410 -14.52 15.76 1.25
N CYS A 411 -14.98 15.03 0.23
CA CYS A 411 -14.10 14.51 -0.82
C CYS A 411 -13.44 15.63 -1.62
N LEU A 412 -14.18 16.70 -1.95
CA LEU A 412 -13.64 17.86 -2.66
C LEU A 412 -12.53 18.56 -1.86
N GLU A 413 -12.82 18.88 -0.61
CA GLU A 413 -11.87 19.62 0.24
C GLU A 413 -10.64 18.78 0.61
N SER A 414 -10.82 17.48 0.85
CA SER A 414 -9.73 16.53 1.05
C SER A 414 -8.81 16.46 -0.18
N LYS A 415 -9.39 16.32 -1.39
CA LYS A 415 -8.59 16.32 -2.64
C LYS A 415 -7.87 17.63 -2.88
N LYS A 416 -8.52 18.78 -2.67
CA LYS A 416 -7.86 20.10 -2.78
C LYS A 416 -6.68 20.23 -1.83
N PHE A 417 -6.83 19.73 -0.60
CA PHE A 417 -5.74 19.72 0.38
C PHE A 417 -4.53 18.93 -0.12
N PHE A 418 -4.72 17.68 -0.55
CA PHE A 418 -3.62 16.84 -1.03
C PHE A 418 -3.07 17.24 -2.40
N ALA A 419 -3.86 17.88 -3.27
CA ALA A 419 -3.38 18.43 -4.53
C ALA A 419 -2.48 19.67 -4.34
N GLY A 420 -2.51 20.27 -3.14
CA GLY A 420 -1.77 21.48 -2.82
C GLY A 420 -2.27 22.71 -3.59
N LYS A 421 -1.65 23.87 -3.30
CA LYS A 421 -2.09 25.17 -3.84
C LYS A 421 -2.01 25.27 -5.37
N GLN A 422 -1.08 24.56 -6.00
CA GLN A 422 -0.84 24.62 -7.45
C GLN A 422 -1.88 23.83 -8.24
N HIS A 423 -2.32 22.67 -7.74
CA HIS A 423 -3.26 21.79 -8.46
C HIS A 423 -4.66 21.78 -7.85
N GLY A 424 -4.88 22.46 -6.71
CA GLY A 424 -6.18 22.55 -6.06
C GLY A 424 -7.29 23.16 -6.92
N SER A 425 -6.95 24.05 -7.85
CA SER A 425 -7.90 24.63 -8.83
C SER A 425 -8.28 23.66 -9.96
N LEU A 426 -7.48 22.61 -10.17
CA LEU A 426 -7.74 21.54 -11.14
C LEU A 426 -8.63 20.43 -10.56
N VAL A 427 -8.95 20.50 -9.27
CA VAL A 427 -9.80 19.50 -8.62
C VAL A 427 -11.25 19.69 -9.06
N MET A 428 -11.76 18.72 -9.83
CA MET A 428 -13.14 18.71 -10.36
C MET A 428 -14.01 17.69 -9.65
#